data_AF-A0A2N3CAG3-F1
#
_entry.id   AF-A0A2N3CAG3-F1
#
_cell.length_a   1.000
_cell.length_b   1.000
_cell.length_c   1.000
_cell.angle_alpha   90.00
_cell.angle_beta   90.00
_cell.angle_gamma   90.00
#
_symmetry.space_group_name_H-M   'P 1'
#
loop_
_entity.id
_entity.type
_entity.pdbx_description
1 polymer ?
#
loop_
_entity_poly.entity_id
_entity_poly.type
_entity_poly.pdbx_seq_one_letter_code
_entity_poly.pdbx_strand_id
1 'polypeptide(L)'
;MRMAILAGALALAVTACGGTGGAKASMVKSCIDAGEDKAMCTCLADGLEKNLDAKTFSTVAKAMAQGDDKGGEIIEKLPADQQGKIMGAMMSTGMQCAFGG
;
A
#
# COMPACT_ATOMS: atom_id res chain seq x y z
N MET A 1 1.95 47.60 17.34
CA MET A 1 1.71 47.07 15.99
C MET A 1 0.82 45.85 16.13
N ARG A 2 -0.38 45.92 15.54
CA ARG A 2 -1.37 44.83 15.48
C ARG A 2 -1.07 43.94 14.27
N MET A 3 -1.54 42.69 14.33
CA MET A 3 -1.66 41.70 13.25
C MET A 3 -0.33 40.97 12.91
N ALA A 4 -0.27 39.66 12.66
CA ALA A 4 -1.31 38.70 12.31
C ALA A 4 -0.91 37.27 12.72
N ILE A 5 -1.90 36.58 13.27
CA ILE A 5 -2.27 35.17 13.07
C ILE A 5 -1.46 34.45 11.97
N LEU A 6 -0.58 33.52 12.38
CA LEU A 6 -0.19 32.36 11.60
C LEU A 6 -0.77 31.12 12.29
N ALA A 7 -2.10 31.02 12.23
CA ALA A 7 -2.82 29.76 12.40
C ALA A 7 -2.61 28.95 11.10
N GLY A 8 -1.41 28.39 10.94
CA GLY A 8 -1.02 27.56 9.81
C GLY A 8 -1.10 26.08 10.14
N ALA A 9 -2.31 25.52 10.02
CA ALA A 9 -2.59 24.12 9.69
C ALA A 9 -1.67 23.02 10.28
N LEU A 10 -1.77 22.78 11.60
CA LEU A 10 -1.63 21.41 12.13
C LEU A 10 -2.96 20.69 11.93
N ALA A 11 -3.26 20.34 10.68
CA ALA A 11 -4.29 19.37 10.36
C ALA A 11 -3.78 17.97 10.75
N LEU A 12 -3.66 17.70 12.05
CA LEU A 12 -3.62 16.35 12.59
C LEU A 12 -5.04 15.77 12.55
N ALA A 13 -5.61 15.72 11.36
CA ALA A 13 -6.79 14.93 11.04
C ALA A 13 -6.31 13.66 10.33
N VAL A 14 -5.54 12.82 11.04
CA VAL A 14 -5.58 11.37 10.77
C VAL A 14 -6.74 10.80 11.61
N THR A 15 -7.92 11.39 11.43
CA THR A 15 -9.15 10.64 11.59
C THR A 15 -9.12 9.57 10.53
N ALA A 16 -9.17 8.32 10.97
CA ALA A 16 -9.38 7.13 10.15
C ALA A 16 -10.26 7.44 8.93
N CYS A 17 -9.62 7.64 7.78
CA CYS A 17 -10.27 7.75 6.49
C CYS A 17 -9.75 6.57 5.66
N GLY A 18 -10.49 5.47 5.74
CA GLY A 18 -10.33 4.28 4.92
C GLY A 18 -10.66 4.56 3.46
N GLY A 19 -9.84 5.39 2.82
CA GLY A 19 -9.73 5.46 1.37
C GLY A 19 -8.50 4.66 0.96
N THR A 20 -8.69 3.70 0.07
CA THR A 20 -7.66 2.83 -0.55
C THR A 20 -6.39 3.59 -0.96
N GLY A 21 -6.46 4.89 -1.24
CA GLY A 21 -5.32 5.76 -1.53
C GLY A 21 -4.25 5.87 -0.42
N GLY A 22 -4.62 5.71 0.86
CA GLY A 22 -3.63 5.71 1.95
C GLY A 22 -2.81 4.41 2.00
N ALA A 23 -3.45 3.28 1.69
CA ALA A 23 -2.80 1.98 1.61
C ALA A 23 -1.75 1.96 0.50
N LYS A 24 -2.09 2.45 -0.70
CA LYS A 24 -1.16 2.57 -1.83
C LYS A 24 0.05 3.43 -1.48
N ALA A 25 -0.17 4.62 -0.93
CA ALA A 25 0.92 5.53 -0.57
C ALA A 25 1.87 4.89 0.47
N SER A 26 1.31 4.18 1.46
CA SER A 26 2.11 3.43 2.44
C SER A 26 2.92 2.32 1.78
N MET A 27 2.32 1.60 0.83
CA MET A 27 2.94 0.51 0.08
C MET A 27 4.14 0.99 -0.74
N VAL A 28 3.93 2.06 -1.51
CA VAL A 28 4.97 2.70 -2.32
C VAL A 28 6.09 3.21 -1.43
N LYS A 29 5.76 3.84 -0.31
CA LYS A 29 6.75 4.35 0.64
C LYS A 29 7.58 3.21 1.25
N SER A 30 6.96 2.15 1.75
CA SER A 30 7.68 0.99 2.32
C SER A 30 8.62 0.34 1.30
N CYS A 31 8.18 0.23 0.05
CA CYS A 31 9.01 -0.31 -1.04
C CYS A 31 10.22 0.58 -1.34
N ILE A 32 10.03 1.91 -1.41
CA ILE A 32 11.15 2.86 -1.60
C ILE A 32 12.10 2.82 -0.40
N ASP A 33 11.57 2.78 0.82
CA ASP A 33 12.36 2.71 2.05
C ASP A 33 13.19 1.41 2.12
N ALA A 34 12.76 0.34 1.43
CA ALA A 34 13.51 -0.91 1.27
C ALA A 34 14.63 -0.83 0.22
N GLY A 35 14.75 0.29 -0.51
CA GLY A 35 15.80 0.54 -1.50
C GLY A 35 15.38 0.36 -2.95
N GLU A 36 14.11 0.11 -3.23
CA GLU A 36 13.58 -0.07 -4.58
C GLU A 36 13.26 1.28 -5.27
N ASP A 37 13.25 1.27 -6.60
CA ASP A 37 12.96 2.45 -7.41
C ASP A 37 11.51 2.92 -7.25
N LYS A 38 11.31 4.23 -7.10
CA LYS A 38 9.96 4.83 -6.98
C LYS A 38 9.03 4.43 -8.12
N ALA A 39 9.53 4.33 -9.35
CA ALA A 39 8.75 3.91 -10.51
C ALA A 39 8.29 2.45 -10.37
N MET A 40 9.18 1.55 -9.95
CA MET A 40 8.86 0.15 -9.72
C MET A 40 7.87 -0.02 -8.56
N CYS A 41 8.11 0.66 -7.43
CA CYS A 41 7.19 0.65 -6.29
C CYS A 41 5.81 1.19 -6.63
N THR A 42 5.73 2.26 -7.44
CA THR A 42 4.47 2.82 -7.91
C THR A 42 3.75 1.84 -8.83
N CYS A 43 4.48 1.22 -9.77
CA CYS A 43 3.92 0.21 -10.66
C CYS A 43 3.36 -1.00 -9.90
N LEU A 44 4.11 -1.50 -8.90
CA LEU A 44 3.66 -2.60 -8.05
C LEU A 44 2.37 -2.25 -7.29
N ALA A 45 2.34 -1.08 -6.66
CA ALA A 45 1.16 -0.66 -5.92
C ALA A 45 -0.04 -0.40 -6.83
N ASP A 46 0.16 0.15 -8.03
CA ASP A 46 -0.89 0.36 -9.03
C ASP A 46 -1.45 -0.96 -9.59
N GLY A 47 -0.58 -1.91 -9.93
CA GLY A 47 -1.02 -3.20 -10.44
C GLY A 47 -1.72 -4.03 -9.37
N LEU A 48 -1.28 -3.97 -8.12
CA LEU A 48 -1.98 -4.62 -7.01
C LEU A 48 -3.33 -3.97 -6.74
N GLU A 49 -3.44 -2.64 -6.77
CA GLU A 49 -4.74 -1.95 -6.60
C GLU A 49 -5.73 -2.24 -7.75
N LYS A 50 -5.22 -2.47 -8.97
CA LYS A 50 -6.06 -2.84 -10.12
C LYS A 50 -6.50 -4.31 -10.12
N ASN A 51 -5.62 -5.21 -9.71
CA ASN A 51 -5.87 -6.66 -9.76
C ASN A 51 -6.58 -7.18 -8.50
N LEU A 52 -6.47 -6.47 -7.38
CA LEU A 52 -7.11 -6.83 -6.12
C LEU A 52 -8.29 -5.90 -5.85
N ASP A 53 -9.33 -6.44 -5.21
CA ASP A 53 -10.38 -5.59 -4.67
C ASP A 53 -9.83 -4.72 -3.52
N ALA A 54 -10.47 -3.57 -3.27
CA ALA A 54 -9.99 -2.58 -2.30
C ALA A 54 -9.78 -3.16 -0.88
N LYS A 55 -10.57 -4.16 -0.48
CA LYS A 55 -10.46 -4.82 0.83
C LYS A 55 -9.22 -5.71 0.87
N THR A 56 -9.02 -6.52 -0.16
CA THR A 56 -7.84 -7.39 -0.30
C THR A 56 -6.57 -6.55 -0.42
N PHE A 57 -6.56 -5.52 -1.25
CA PHE A 57 -5.44 -4.58 -1.37
C PHE A 57 -5.09 -3.90 -0.04
N SER A 58 -6.10 -3.36 0.67
CA SER A 58 -5.88 -2.73 1.98
C SER A 58 -5.35 -3.72 3.01
N THR A 59 -5.72 -5.00 2.90
CA THR A 59 -5.22 -6.05 3.79
C THR A 59 -3.75 -6.36 3.50
N VAL A 60 -3.36 -6.46 2.22
CA VAL A 60 -1.96 -6.63 1.82
C VAL A 60 -1.11 -5.44 2.26
N ALA A 61 -1.58 -4.21 2.02
CA ALA A 61 -0.86 -3.01 2.45
C ALA A 61 -0.68 -2.96 3.98
N LYS A 62 -1.70 -3.35 4.75
CA LYS A 62 -1.60 -3.50 6.20
C LYS A 62 -0.61 -4.59 6.60
N ALA A 63 -0.64 -5.74 5.93
CA ALA A 63 0.27 -6.83 6.19
C ALA A 63 1.74 -6.39 6.01
N MET A 64 2.06 -5.74 4.89
CA MET A 64 3.41 -5.22 4.65
C MET A 64 3.82 -4.14 5.66
N ALA A 65 2.90 -3.29 6.10
CA ALA A 65 3.18 -2.27 7.12
C ALA A 65 3.44 -2.87 8.52
N GLN A 66 2.98 -4.10 8.78
CA GLN A 66 3.21 -4.81 10.04
C GLN A 66 4.54 -5.61 10.04
N GLY A 67 5.24 -5.70 8.90
CA GLY A 67 6.44 -6.52 8.72
C GLY A 67 6.13 -8.00 8.46
N ASP A 68 7.13 -8.78 8.03
CA ASP A 68 6.93 -10.16 7.54
C ASP A 68 6.27 -11.10 8.57
N ASP A 69 6.62 -10.99 9.86
CA ASP A 69 6.07 -11.86 10.90
C ASP A 69 4.55 -11.69 11.05
N LYS A 70 4.11 -10.46 11.31
CA LYS A 70 2.69 -10.14 11.54
C LYS A 70 1.90 -10.02 10.25
N GLY A 71 2.57 -9.59 9.18
CA GLY A 71 1.99 -9.48 7.85
C GLY A 71 1.70 -10.85 7.25
N GLY A 72 2.64 -11.78 7.37
CA GLY A 72 2.47 -13.18 7.01
C GLY A 72 1.24 -13.77 7.67
N GLU A 73 1.11 -13.62 8.99
CA GLU A 73 -0.08 -14.09 9.72
C GLU A 73 -1.40 -13.48 9.22
N ILE A 74 -1.40 -12.20 8.84
CA ILE A 74 -2.61 -11.53 8.31
C ILE A 74 -3.02 -12.17 6.98
N ILE A 75 -2.06 -12.44 6.09
CA ILE A 75 -2.29 -13.09 4.80
C ILE A 75 -2.70 -14.55 5.01
N GLU A 76 -2.04 -15.27 5.90
CA GLU A 76 -2.32 -16.69 6.22
C GLU A 76 -3.71 -16.90 6.82
N LYS A 77 -4.22 -15.91 7.56
CA LYS A 77 -5.59 -15.93 8.11
C LYS A 77 -6.67 -15.61 7.07
N LEU A 78 -6.29 -15.18 5.87
CA LEU A 78 -7.25 -15.01 4.77
C LEU A 78 -7.66 -16.37 4.19
N PRO A 79 -8.88 -16.47 3.63
CA PRO A 79 -9.29 -17.67 2.94
C PRO A 79 -8.41 -17.94 1.70
N ALA A 80 -8.23 -19.22 1.37
CA ALA A 80 -7.28 -19.67 0.35
C ALA A 80 -7.52 -19.05 -1.04
N ASP A 81 -8.77 -18.71 -1.36
CA ASP A 81 -9.12 -18.01 -2.61
C ASP A 81 -8.54 -16.60 -2.65
N GLN A 82 -8.50 -15.89 -1.52
CA GLN A 82 -7.89 -14.57 -1.43
C GLN A 82 -6.37 -14.65 -1.42
N GLN A 83 -5.78 -15.62 -0.73
CA GLN A 83 -4.33 -15.84 -0.79
C GLN A 83 -3.86 -16.09 -2.22
N GLY A 84 -4.57 -16.95 -2.97
CA GLY A 84 -4.27 -17.22 -4.37
C GLY A 84 -4.39 -15.97 -5.25
N LYS A 85 -5.39 -15.12 -5.03
CA LYS A 85 -5.53 -13.83 -5.72
C LYS A 85 -4.39 -12.88 -5.41
N ILE A 86 -4.00 -12.75 -4.14
CA ILE A 86 -2.89 -11.90 -3.72
C ILE A 86 -1.60 -12.36 -4.38
N MET A 87 -1.28 -13.65 -4.28
CA MET A 87 -0.06 -14.22 -4.84
C MET A 87 -0.04 -14.10 -6.37
N GLY A 88 -1.17 -14.37 -7.04
CA GLY A 88 -1.31 -14.21 -8.48
C GLY A 88 -1.19 -12.75 -8.93
N ALA A 89 -1.79 -11.82 -8.20
CA ALA A 89 -1.69 -10.39 -8.51
C ALA A 89 -0.26 -9.87 -8.30
N MET A 90 0.43 -10.31 -7.25
CA MET A 90 1.81 -9.94 -6.95
C MET A 90 2.77 -10.48 -8.01
N MET A 91 2.58 -11.74 -8.44
CA MET A 91 3.38 -12.35 -9.50
C MET A 91 3.12 -11.69 -10.86
N SER A 92 1.84 -11.49 -11.22
CA SER A 92 1.44 -10.83 -12.47
C SER A 92 1.95 -9.39 -12.54
N THR A 93 1.74 -8.62 -11.47
CA THR A 93 2.18 -7.22 -11.39
C THR A 93 3.71 -7.15 -11.35
N GLY A 94 4.39 -8.01 -10.60
CA GLY A 94 5.84 -8.08 -10.57
C GLY A 94 6.43 -8.31 -11.96
N MET A 95 5.88 -9.26 -12.72
CA MET A 95 6.28 -9.48 -14.11
C MET A 95 5.97 -8.28 -15.01
N GLN A 96 4.79 -7.68 -14.89
CA GLN A 96 4.43 -6.49 -15.67
C GLN A 96 5.33 -5.29 -15.38
N CYS A 97 5.71 -5.08 -14.12
CA CYS A 97 6.56 -3.97 -13.72
C CYS A 97 8.04 -4.22 -14.00
N ALA A 98 8.49 -5.49 -14.00
CA ALA A 98 9.86 -5.86 -14.32
C ALA A 98 10.13 -5.95 -15.83
N PHE A 99 9.15 -6.38 -16.63
CA PHE A 99 9.32 -6.64 -18.06
C PHE A 99 8.46 -5.77 -18.98
N GLY A 100 7.51 -5.02 -18.44
CA GLY A 100 6.53 -4.22 -19.19
C GLY A 100 6.57 -2.72 -18.92
N GLY A 101 7.65 -2.23 -18.31
CA GLY A 101 7.95 -0.81 -18.12
C GLY A 101 8.75 -0.21 -19.26
#